data_AF-A0A2G9RP31-F1
#
_entry.id   AF-A0A2G9RP31-F1
#
_cell.length_a   1.000
_cell.length_b   1.000
_cell.length_c   1.000
_cell.angle_alpha   90.00
_cell.angle_beta   90.00
_cell.angle_gamma   90.00
#
_symmetry.space_group_name_H-M   'P 1'
#
loop_
_entity.id
_entity.type
_entity.pdbx_description
1 polymer ?
#
loop_
_entity_poly.entity_id
_entity_poly.type
_entity_poly.pdbx_seq_one_letter_code
_entity_poly.pdbx_strand_id
1 'polypeptide(L)'
;MEPQNITMAEGLPSDAKGAVLMPSDSLPEGTAQVRGYDFNRGINYEALLQSYMTTGFQALHYGQAVREVNNMVDIIVTTAGGIEEDLIKCLAPTYLGDFSLKGADLRPKGINRIGNLLVPNNNYCLFEDWVTPILDQMVLEQDTEGTKWTPSKMIARLGKEINHPDSVYYWAYKRNGADYAVFINTAQEFDGSDAGARPDEAVSWGKIRMDANPVKVYADATLVFPLLVAQTFAQRHTDFTNKQKDQDP
;
A
#
# COMPACT_ATOMS: atom_id res chain seq x y z
N MET A 1 38.31 -24.87 -48.98
CA MET A 1 38.19 -23.52 -48.38
C MET A 1 38.65 -23.65 -46.95
N GLU A 2 39.86 -23.19 -46.65
CA GLU A 2 40.36 -23.14 -45.27
C GLU A 2 39.62 -22.07 -44.49
N PRO A 3 39.36 -22.27 -43.18
CA PRO A 3 38.81 -21.24 -42.33
C PRO A 3 39.82 -20.09 -42.25
N GLN A 4 39.39 -18.89 -42.63
CA GLN A 4 40.17 -17.68 -42.44
C GLN A 4 40.43 -17.51 -40.94
N ASN A 5 41.68 -17.70 -40.52
CA ASN A 5 42.16 -17.24 -39.23
C ASN A 5 41.86 -15.74 -39.14
N ILE A 6 40.92 -15.38 -38.28
CA ILE A 6 40.75 -13.99 -37.85
C ILE A 6 42.04 -13.64 -37.13
N THR A 7 42.96 -12.97 -37.83
CA THR A 7 44.08 -12.28 -37.21
C THR A 7 43.48 -11.35 -36.16
N MET A 8 43.79 -11.63 -34.89
CA MET A 8 43.49 -10.76 -33.75
C MET A 8 43.83 -9.33 -34.16
N ALA A 9 42.80 -8.50 -34.29
CA ALA A 9 42.97 -7.08 -34.57
C ALA A 9 43.95 -6.48 -33.53
N GLU A 10 44.71 -5.50 -33.99
CA GLU A 10 45.59 -4.65 -33.19
C GLU A 10 45.01 -4.38 -31.80
N GLY A 11 45.88 -4.46 -30.78
CA GLY A 11 45.51 -4.55 -29.37
C GLY A 11 44.36 -3.62 -28.98
N LEU A 12 43.43 -4.16 -28.17
CA LEU A 12 42.28 -3.44 -27.61
C LEU A 12 42.65 -2.00 -27.25
N PRO A 13 41.90 -0.98 -27.71
CA PRO A 13 42.17 0.41 -27.39
C PRO A 13 42.40 0.59 -25.89
N SER A 14 43.49 1.27 -25.52
CA SER A 14 43.88 1.46 -24.12
C SER A 14 42.74 2.03 -23.27
N ASP A 15 41.96 2.92 -23.87
CA ASP A 15 40.86 3.62 -23.21
C ASP A 15 39.67 2.68 -22.99
N ALA A 16 39.40 1.78 -23.92
CA ALA A 16 38.39 0.74 -23.77
C ALA A 16 38.81 -0.27 -22.69
N LYS A 17 40.09 -0.64 -22.64
CA LYS A 17 40.62 -1.52 -21.60
C LYS A 17 40.58 -0.87 -20.23
N GLY A 18 40.97 0.41 -20.15
CA GLY A 18 40.90 1.21 -18.93
C GLY A 18 39.47 1.35 -18.44
N ALA A 19 38.51 1.65 -19.30
CA ALA A 19 37.12 1.83 -18.91
C ALA A 19 36.43 0.52 -18.47
N VAL A 20 36.70 -0.60 -19.15
CA VAL A 20 35.99 -1.87 -18.90
C VAL A 20 36.62 -2.69 -17.78
N LEU A 21 37.95 -2.65 -17.63
CA LEU A 21 38.68 -3.48 -16.65
C LEU A 21 39.11 -2.69 -15.41
N MET A 22 38.32 -1.69 -15.02
CA MET A 22 38.55 -0.96 -13.78
C MET A 22 38.50 -1.90 -12.57
N PRO A 23 39.51 -1.90 -11.69
CA PRO A 23 39.45 -2.64 -10.44
C PRO A 23 38.36 -2.03 -9.53
N SER A 24 37.56 -2.89 -8.90
CA SER A 24 36.60 -2.47 -7.88
C SER A 24 37.24 -2.46 -6.49
N ASP A 25 36.81 -1.51 -5.66
CA ASP A 25 37.09 -1.56 -4.21
C ASP A 25 36.36 -2.74 -3.55
N SER A 26 36.82 -3.11 -2.35
CA SER A 26 36.12 -4.10 -1.52
C SER A 26 34.82 -3.52 -0.98
N LEU A 27 33.75 -4.32 -0.99
CA LEU A 27 32.48 -3.96 -0.36
C LEU A 27 32.59 -3.99 1.19
N PRO A 28 31.77 -3.19 1.91
CA PRO A 28 31.72 -3.24 3.36
C PRO A 28 31.41 -4.64 3.90
N GLU A 29 31.98 -4.98 5.05
CA GLU A 29 31.70 -6.24 5.74
C GLU A 29 30.21 -6.35 6.11
N GLY A 30 29.63 -7.53 5.89
CA GLY A 30 28.19 -7.76 6.13
C GLY A 30 27.27 -7.32 4.98
N THR A 31 27.80 -6.83 3.85
CA THR A 31 27.00 -6.54 2.65
C THR A 31 26.25 -7.81 2.21
N ALA A 32 24.92 -7.74 2.20
CA ALA A 32 24.08 -8.87 1.82
C ALA A 32 24.29 -9.27 0.35
N GLN A 33 24.50 -10.55 0.10
CA GLN A 33 24.61 -11.08 -1.26
C GLN A 33 23.22 -11.33 -1.86
N VAL A 34 23.08 -11.03 -3.16
CA VAL A 34 21.83 -11.31 -3.88
C VAL A 34 21.63 -12.82 -4.00
N ARG A 35 20.52 -13.31 -3.45
CA ARG A 35 20.11 -14.72 -3.50
C ARG A 35 18.59 -14.83 -3.32
N GLY A 36 17.93 -15.48 -4.28
CA GLY A 36 16.51 -15.82 -4.20
C GLY A 36 16.25 -17.13 -3.44
N TYR A 37 14.97 -17.45 -3.27
CA TYR A 37 14.53 -18.73 -2.69
C TYR A 37 14.90 -19.92 -3.59
N ASP A 38 15.36 -21.01 -2.97
CA ASP A 38 15.69 -22.26 -3.65
C ASP A 38 14.53 -23.24 -3.55
N PHE A 39 13.76 -23.39 -4.64
CA PHE A 39 12.60 -24.29 -4.70
C PHE A 39 12.96 -25.78 -4.61
N ASN A 40 14.24 -26.17 -4.73
CA ASN A 40 14.64 -27.55 -4.42
C ASN A 40 14.45 -27.89 -2.93
N ARG A 41 14.26 -26.89 -2.07
CA ARG A 41 13.93 -27.04 -0.65
C ARG A 41 12.45 -27.27 -0.38
N GLY A 42 11.63 -27.40 -1.43
CA GLY A 42 10.18 -27.52 -1.35
C GLY A 42 9.46 -26.17 -1.44
N ILE A 43 8.17 -26.17 -1.10
CA ILE A 43 7.33 -24.97 -1.12
C ILE A 43 7.11 -24.50 0.32
N ASN A 44 7.82 -23.45 0.72
CA ASN A 44 7.61 -22.75 1.97
C ASN A 44 7.40 -21.25 1.70
N TYR A 45 6.16 -20.78 1.85
CA TYR A 45 5.77 -19.40 1.55
C TYR A 45 6.42 -18.37 2.49
N GLU A 46 6.63 -18.72 3.76
CA GLU A 46 7.30 -17.82 4.71
C GLU A 46 8.77 -17.63 4.34
N ALA A 47 9.49 -18.73 4.09
CA ALA A 47 10.89 -18.68 3.68
C ALA A 47 11.07 -18.03 2.29
N LEU A 48 10.08 -18.20 1.39
CA LEU A 48 10.03 -17.51 0.11
C LEU A 48 9.92 -15.98 0.31
N LEU A 49 8.95 -15.52 1.10
CA LEU A 49 8.75 -14.09 1.36
C LEU A 49 9.90 -13.47 2.17
N GLN A 50 10.52 -14.22 3.09
CA GLN A 50 11.73 -13.78 3.80
C GLN A 50 12.92 -13.58 2.84
N SER A 51 13.03 -14.41 1.79
CA SER A 51 14.10 -14.27 0.79
C SER A 51 14.00 -12.99 -0.06
N TYR A 52 12.88 -12.28 -0.01
CA TYR A 52 12.72 -11.01 -0.73
C TYR A 52 13.71 -9.95 -0.25
N MET A 53 14.15 -10.02 1.01
CA MET A 53 15.24 -9.19 1.57
C MET A 53 16.59 -9.37 0.86
N THR A 54 16.78 -10.42 0.08
CA THR A 54 18.02 -10.70 -0.68
C THR A 54 17.77 -10.91 -2.17
N THR A 55 16.54 -10.70 -2.66
CA THR A 55 16.20 -10.92 -4.08
C THR A 55 16.51 -9.71 -4.96
N GLY A 56 16.38 -8.49 -4.43
CA GLY A 56 16.66 -7.23 -5.15
C GLY A 56 15.42 -6.57 -5.75
N PHE A 57 15.58 -5.37 -6.31
CA PHE A 57 14.50 -4.53 -6.88
C PHE A 57 13.32 -4.32 -5.91
N GLN A 58 12.07 -4.34 -6.39
CA GLN A 58 10.89 -4.14 -5.54
C GLN A 58 10.66 -5.26 -4.53
N ALA A 59 11.26 -6.45 -4.72
CA ALA A 59 11.20 -7.51 -3.71
C ALA A 59 11.95 -7.07 -2.44
N LEU A 60 13.13 -6.44 -2.58
CA LEU A 60 13.83 -5.87 -1.44
C LEU A 60 12.99 -4.81 -0.71
N HIS A 61 12.35 -3.89 -1.47
CA HIS A 61 11.47 -2.89 -0.88
C HIS A 61 10.27 -3.53 -0.16
N TYR A 62 9.68 -4.60 -0.71
CA TYR A 62 8.64 -5.34 -0.02
C TYR A 62 9.14 -5.94 1.31
N GLY A 63 10.31 -6.58 1.32
CA GLY A 63 10.90 -7.13 2.55
C GLY A 63 11.21 -6.05 3.59
N GLN A 64 11.69 -4.88 3.15
CA GLN A 64 11.89 -3.71 4.00
C GLN A 64 10.55 -3.20 4.55
N ALA A 65 9.49 -3.15 3.73
CA ALA A 65 8.16 -2.76 4.18
C ALA A 65 7.60 -3.72 5.25
N VAL A 66 7.78 -5.05 5.09
CA VAL A 66 7.42 -6.03 6.13
C VAL A 66 8.13 -5.72 7.45
N ARG A 67 9.43 -5.39 7.39
CA ARG A 67 10.21 -5.02 8.58
C ARG A 67 9.67 -3.75 9.22
N GLU A 68 9.46 -2.70 8.42
CA GLU A 68 8.97 -1.42 8.94
C GLU A 68 7.58 -1.56 9.54
N VAL A 69 6.63 -2.24 8.88
CA VAL A 69 5.27 -2.47 9.44
C VAL A 69 5.33 -3.24 10.76
N ASN A 70 6.22 -4.23 10.89
CA ASN A 70 6.37 -4.95 12.16
C ASN A 70 6.89 -4.05 13.30
N ASN A 71 7.60 -2.97 12.98
CA ASN A 71 8.04 -1.95 13.93
C ASN A 71 6.94 -0.90 14.23
N MET A 72 5.87 -0.84 13.43
CA MET A 72 4.81 0.17 13.54
C MET A 72 3.74 -0.18 14.58
N VAL A 73 3.02 0.86 14.99
CA VAL A 73 1.68 0.76 15.59
C VAL A 73 0.66 1.68 14.88
N ASP A 74 -0.41 1.04 14.39
CA ASP A 74 -1.82 1.46 14.33
C ASP A 74 -2.43 2.47 13.29
N ILE A 75 -1.78 3.15 12.31
CA ILE A 75 -2.52 4.15 11.43
C ILE A 75 -3.14 3.56 10.18
N ILE A 76 -4.33 4.09 9.86
CA ILE A 76 -4.95 4.09 8.53
C ILE A 76 -4.97 5.52 7.95
N VAL A 77 -4.24 5.77 6.87
CA VAL A 77 -4.37 6.99 6.03
C VAL A 77 -4.93 6.57 4.67
N THR A 78 -5.98 7.24 4.21
CA THR A 78 -6.60 6.95 2.91
C THR A 78 -7.33 8.18 2.36
N THR A 79 -7.68 8.15 1.08
CA THR A 79 -8.46 9.20 0.41
C THR A 79 -9.96 8.99 0.59
N ALA A 80 -10.77 9.96 0.18
CA ALA A 80 -12.24 9.90 0.27
C ALA A 80 -12.82 8.63 -0.37
N GLY A 81 -12.32 8.21 -1.55
CA GLY A 81 -12.76 6.99 -2.22
C GLY A 81 -12.55 5.72 -1.38
N GLY A 82 -11.43 5.64 -0.64
CA GLY A 82 -11.20 4.54 0.29
C GLY A 82 -12.17 4.53 1.48
N ILE A 83 -12.67 5.70 1.87
CA ILE A 83 -13.64 5.87 2.95
C ILE A 83 -15.04 5.45 2.50
N GLU A 84 -15.54 6.08 1.44
CA GLU A 84 -16.91 5.84 0.97
C GLU A 84 -17.11 4.41 0.45
N GLU A 85 -16.14 3.82 -0.24
CA GLU A 85 -16.30 2.46 -0.78
C GLU A 85 -16.37 1.37 0.31
N ASP A 86 -15.70 1.54 1.45
CA ASP A 86 -15.82 0.61 2.59
C ASP A 86 -17.24 0.63 3.17
N LEU A 87 -17.78 1.84 3.36
CA LEU A 87 -19.13 2.04 3.88
C LEU A 87 -20.19 1.54 2.89
N ILE A 88 -20.04 1.87 1.60
CA ILE A 88 -20.94 1.42 0.52
C ILE A 88 -20.99 -0.10 0.43
N LYS A 89 -19.85 -0.80 0.61
CA LYS A 89 -19.79 -2.27 0.57
C LYS A 89 -20.61 -2.94 1.67
N CYS A 90 -20.85 -2.26 2.78
CA CYS A 90 -21.75 -2.75 3.83
C CYS A 90 -23.24 -2.62 3.44
N LEU A 91 -23.56 -1.75 2.47
CA LEU A 91 -24.93 -1.51 1.99
C LEU A 91 -25.27 -2.34 0.76
N ALA A 92 -24.32 -2.50 -0.17
CA ALA A 92 -24.50 -3.27 -1.40
C ALA A 92 -23.14 -3.74 -1.99
N PRO A 93 -23.10 -4.88 -2.68
CA PRO A 93 -21.86 -5.45 -3.20
C PRO A 93 -21.29 -4.68 -4.41
N THR A 94 -19.97 -4.82 -4.58
CA THR A 94 -19.22 -4.46 -5.81
C THR A 94 -18.91 -5.73 -6.59
N TYR A 95 -18.88 -5.64 -7.93
CA TYR A 95 -18.73 -6.81 -8.80
C TYR A 95 -17.44 -6.74 -9.63
N LEU A 96 -16.94 -7.91 -10.05
CA LEU A 96 -15.86 -8.00 -11.04
C LEU A 96 -16.37 -7.62 -12.43
N GLY A 97 -15.51 -6.93 -13.18
CA GLY A 97 -15.71 -6.54 -14.56
C GLY A 97 -14.39 -6.62 -15.34
N ASP A 98 -14.23 -5.73 -16.32
CA ASP A 98 -13.05 -5.67 -17.18
C ASP A 98 -12.70 -4.22 -17.51
N PHE A 99 -11.40 -3.91 -17.60
CA PHE A 99 -10.90 -2.60 -18.00
C PHE A 99 -11.41 -2.16 -19.38
N SER A 100 -11.65 -3.10 -20.29
CA SER A 100 -12.05 -2.83 -21.67
C SER A 100 -13.53 -2.48 -21.83
N LEU A 101 -14.35 -2.59 -20.77
CA LEU A 101 -15.76 -2.27 -20.85
C LEU A 101 -15.96 -0.78 -21.18
N LYS A 102 -16.74 -0.52 -22.24
CA LYS A 102 -16.97 0.83 -22.77
C LYS A 102 -17.93 1.60 -21.88
N GLY A 103 -17.51 2.80 -21.45
CA GLY A 103 -18.36 3.69 -20.64
C GLY A 103 -19.68 4.03 -21.33
N ALA A 104 -19.70 4.13 -22.66
CA ALA A 104 -20.91 4.38 -23.44
C ALA A 104 -21.97 3.28 -23.30
N ASP A 105 -21.56 2.03 -23.04
CA ASP A 105 -22.48 0.91 -22.86
C ASP A 105 -22.91 0.75 -21.39
N LEU A 106 -22.07 1.21 -20.46
CA LEU A 106 -22.30 1.13 -19.01
C LEU A 106 -23.18 2.27 -18.49
N ARG A 107 -22.96 3.49 -18.98
CA ARG A 107 -23.64 4.70 -18.47
C ARG A 107 -25.17 4.65 -18.62
N PRO A 108 -25.75 4.24 -19.77
CA PRO A 108 -27.20 4.12 -19.91
C PRO A 108 -27.82 3.06 -18.99
N LYS A 109 -27.02 2.11 -18.51
CA LYS A 109 -27.42 1.05 -17.57
C LYS A 109 -27.24 1.45 -16.11
N GLY A 110 -26.73 2.67 -15.85
CA GLY A 110 -26.43 3.13 -14.49
C GLY A 110 -25.34 2.31 -13.80
N ILE A 111 -24.34 1.82 -14.56
CA ILE A 111 -23.21 1.06 -14.01
C ILE A 111 -21.96 1.93 -14.07
N ASN A 112 -21.28 2.09 -12.93
CA ASN A 112 -19.99 2.78 -12.84
C ASN A 112 -18.85 1.76 -12.88
N ARG A 113 -17.78 2.08 -13.60
CA ARG A 113 -16.58 1.24 -13.68
C ARG A 113 -15.43 1.88 -12.92
N ILE A 114 -14.78 1.09 -12.06
CA ILE A 114 -13.58 1.47 -11.30
C ILE A 114 -12.49 0.47 -11.67
N GLY A 115 -11.65 0.80 -12.66
CA GLY A 115 -10.70 -0.15 -13.24
C GLY A 115 -11.40 -1.34 -13.89
N ASN A 116 -11.23 -2.53 -13.30
CA ASN A 116 -11.91 -3.79 -13.64
C ASN A 116 -13.01 -4.17 -12.65
N LEU A 117 -13.55 -3.23 -11.87
CA LEU A 117 -14.69 -3.42 -10.98
C LEU A 117 -15.92 -2.66 -11.49
N LEU A 118 -17.11 -3.13 -11.10
CA LEU A 118 -18.39 -2.54 -11.44
C LEU A 118 -19.20 -2.22 -10.17
N VAL A 119 -19.67 -0.98 -10.08
CA VAL A 119 -20.51 -0.48 -8.98
C VAL A 119 -21.82 0.05 -9.56
N PRO A 120 -22.96 -0.61 -9.33
CA PRO A 120 -24.27 -0.10 -9.73
C PRO A 120 -24.56 1.26 -9.07
N ASN A 121 -25.20 2.19 -9.81
CA ASN A 121 -25.61 3.50 -9.28
C ASN A 121 -26.46 3.39 -8.00
N ASN A 122 -27.27 2.33 -7.90
CA ASN A 122 -28.11 2.09 -6.72
C ASN A 122 -27.29 2.01 -5.43
N ASN A 123 -26.04 1.59 -5.48
CA ASN A 123 -25.15 1.58 -4.31
C ASN A 123 -24.94 3.00 -3.75
N TYR A 124 -24.83 4.00 -4.62
CA TYR A 124 -24.69 5.40 -4.21
C TYR A 124 -26.01 5.99 -3.71
N CYS A 125 -27.15 5.59 -4.27
CA CYS A 125 -28.46 5.99 -3.76
C CYS A 125 -28.67 5.46 -2.33
N LEU A 126 -28.34 4.19 -2.08
CA LEU A 126 -28.39 3.61 -0.73
C LEU A 126 -27.45 4.32 0.24
N PHE A 127 -26.27 4.74 -0.24
CA PHE A 127 -25.33 5.51 0.56
C PHE A 127 -25.83 6.92 0.87
N GLU A 128 -26.45 7.60 -0.08
CA GLU A 128 -27.10 8.89 0.12
C GLU A 128 -28.21 8.79 1.19
N ASP A 129 -29.09 7.79 1.08
CA ASP A 129 -30.15 7.53 2.04
C ASP A 129 -29.60 7.27 3.46
N TRP A 130 -28.46 6.58 3.55
CA TRP A 130 -27.79 6.26 4.82
C TRP A 130 -27.04 7.46 5.42
N VAL A 131 -26.28 8.21 4.61
CA VAL A 131 -25.37 9.26 5.11
C VAL A 131 -26.09 10.56 5.42
N THR A 132 -27.14 10.91 4.66
CA THR A 132 -27.88 12.17 4.81
C THR A 132 -28.37 12.43 6.24
N PRO A 133 -29.10 11.51 6.92
CA PRO A 133 -29.55 11.75 8.29
C PRO A 133 -28.39 11.91 9.29
N ILE A 134 -27.23 11.29 9.02
CA ILE A 134 -26.03 11.45 9.84
C ILE A 134 -25.45 12.86 9.67
N LEU A 135 -25.41 13.36 8.43
CA LEU A 135 -24.94 14.73 8.14
C LEU A 135 -25.84 15.78 8.78
N ASP A 136 -27.17 15.61 8.73
CA ASP A 136 -28.12 16.50 9.40
C ASP A 136 -27.83 16.58 10.91
N GLN A 137 -27.56 15.43 11.53
CA GLN A 137 -27.21 15.36 12.95
C GLN A 137 -25.84 15.99 13.24
N MET A 138 -24.86 15.83 12.35
CA MET A 138 -23.55 16.48 12.49
C MET A 138 -23.63 18.01 12.39
N VAL A 139 -24.48 18.53 11.50
CA VAL A 139 -24.74 19.98 11.40
C VAL A 139 -25.40 20.49 12.68
N LEU A 140 -26.40 19.77 13.20
CA LEU A 140 -27.03 20.12 14.46
C LEU A 140 -26.03 20.18 15.62
N GLU A 141 -25.15 19.17 15.75
CA GLU A 141 -24.08 19.12 16.77
C GLU A 141 -23.06 20.26 16.60
N GLN A 142 -22.78 20.66 15.35
CA GLN A 142 -21.91 21.80 15.09
C GLN A 142 -22.54 23.11 15.59
N ASP A 143 -23.81 23.33 15.31
CA ASP A 143 -24.51 24.58 15.61
C ASP A 143 -24.92 24.70 17.08
N THR A 144 -25.26 23.60 17.73
CA THR A 144 -25.80 23.60 19.09
C THR A 144 -24.76 23.25 20.16
N GLU A 145 -23.80 22.39 19.84
CA GLU A 145 -22.77 21.93 20.80
C GLU A 145 -21.39 22.55 20.50
N GLY A 146 -21.25 23.26 19.37
CA GLY A 146 -19.98 23.86 18.95
C GLY A 146 -18.97 22.84 18.44
N THR A 147 -19.42 21.66 18.01
CA THR A 147 -18.55 20.59 17.52
C THR A 147 -17.77 21.03 16.28
N LYS A 148 -16.44 21.06 16.38
CA LYS A 148 -15.55 21.31 15.24
C LYS A 148 -15.22 20.02 14.52
N TRP A 149 -15.91 19.77 13.42
CA TRP A 149 -15.68 18.62 12.57
C TRP A 149 -14.34 18.69 11.85
N THR A 150 -13.64 17.56 11.83
CA THR A 150 -12.44 17.31 11.02
C THR A 150 -12.67 16.02 10.25
N PRO A 151 -11.91 15.75 9.17
CA PRO A 151 -12.03 14.48 8.44
C PRO A 151 -11.95 13.26 9.38
N SER A 152 -11.00 13.23 10.32
CA SER A 152 -10.86 12.13 11.28
C SER A 152 -12.08 11.94 12.18
N LYS A 153 -12.68 13.02 12.71
CA LYS A 153 -13.88 12.95 13.55
C LYS A 153 -15.10 12.49 12.77
N MET A 154 -15.24 12.96 11.53
CA MET A 154 -16.30 12.53 10.62
C MET A 154 -16.17 11.04 10.30
N ILE A 155 -14.97 10.57 9.92
CA ILE A 155 -14.72 9.15 9.63
C ILE A 155 -15.00 8.28 10.86
N ALA A 156 -14.56 8.71 12.05
CA ALA A 156 -14.86 8.01 13.29
C ALA A 156 -16.38 7.96 13.57
N ARG A 157 -17.11 9.05 13.29
CA ARG A 157 -18.58 9.08 13.38
C ARG A 157 -19.22 8.11 12.39
N LEU A 158 -18.80 8.12 11.13
CA LEU A 158 -19.32 7.20 10.11
C LEU A 158 -19.02 5.73 10.44
N GLY A 159 -17.81 5.44 10.94
CA GLY A 159 -17.45 4.11 11.44
C GLY A 159 -18.30 3.66 12.63
N LYS A 160 -18.71 4.58 13.51
CA LYS A 160 -19.68 4.29 14.57
C LYS A 160 -21.07 3.98 14.01
N GLU A 161 -21.57 4.80 13.09
CA GLU A 161 -22.94 4.70 12.56
C GLU A 161 -23.13 3.52 11.61
N ILE A 162 -22.10 3.12 10.85
CA ILE A 162 -22.21 1.96 9.95
C ILE A 162 -22.38 0.66 10.73
N ASN A 163 -21.81 0.61 11.95
CA ASN A 163 -21.97 -0.46 12.94
C ASN A 163 -21.90 -1.88 12.34
N HIS A 164 -20.97 -2.08 11.40
CA HIS A 164 -20.85 -3.32 10.64
C HIS A 164 -19.43 -3.88 10.77
N PRO A 165 -19.26 -5.16 11.18
CA PRO A 165 -17.93 -5.74 11.45
C PRO A 165 -17.08 -5.93 10.21
N ASP A 166 -17.65 -5.85 9.00
CA ASP A 166 -16.87 -5.91 7.76
C ASP A 166 -16.29 -4.55 7.34
N SER A 167 -16.68 -3.45 8.01
CA SER A 167 -16.14 -2.12 7.75
C SER A 167 -14.80 -1.92 8.46
N VAL A 168 -13.81 -1.45 7.72
CA VAL A 168 -12.52 -1.01 8.28
C VAL A 168 -12.74 0.16 9.25
N TYR A 169 -13.61 1.11 8.92
CA TYR A 169 -13.85 2.29 9.75
C TYR A 169 -14.64 1.99 11.03
N TYR A 170 -15.49 0.96 11.02
CA TYR A 170 -16.07 0.43 12.26
C TYR A 170 -14.99 -0.01 13.24
N TRP A 171 -14.01 -0.79 12.78
CA TRP A 171 -12.89 -1.21 13.63
C TRP A 171 -11.95 -0.05 13.99
N ALA A 172 -11.73 0.89 13.08
CA ALA A 172 -10.93 2.09 13.37
C ALA A 172 -11.56 2.94 14.48
N TYR A 173 -12.88 3.14 14.44
CA TYR A 173 -13.65 3.81 15.50
C TYR A 173 -13.48 3.09 16.84
N LYS A 174 -13.54 1.75 16.84
CA LYS A 174 -13.37 0.94 18.06
C LYS A 174 -11.95 0.96 18.65
N ARG A 175 -10.93 1.35 17.88
CA ARG A 175 -9.50 1.18 18.23
C ARG A 175 -8.69 2.48 18.33
N ASN A 176 -9.33 3.65 18.16
CA ASN A 176 -8.82 4.98 18.51
C ASN A 176 -7.54 5.50 17.79
N GLY A 177 -7.34 5.19 16.50
CA GLY A 177 -6.36 5.88 15.63
C GLY A 177 -4.89 5.67 16.01
N ALA A 178 -3.94 6.40 15.39
CA ALA A 178 -2.49 6.08 15.55
C ALA A 178 -1.41 7.04 14.99
N ASP A 179 -0.15 6.53 14.91
CA ASP A 179 1.12 7.26 14.77
C ASP A 179 2.15 6.93 13.61
N TYR A 180 1.99 5.93 12.69
CA TYR A 180 2.98 5.62 11.59
C TYR A 180 2.40 5.35 10.17
N ALA A 181 3.20 5.46 9.09
CA ALA A 181 2.75 5.26 7.69
C ALA A 181 3.73 4.47 6.77
N VAL A 182 3.20 3.55 5.94
CA VAL A 182 3.89 2.89 4.80
C VAL A 182 3.22 3.28 3.49
N PHE A 183 4.02 3.52 2.45
CA PHE A 183 3.51 3.84 1.11
C PHE A 183 3.62 2.64 0.16
N ILE A 184 2.48 2.21 -0.36
CA ILE A 184 2.37 1.25 -1.47
C ILE A 184 1.56 1.94 -2.56
N ASN A 185 2.22 2.34 -3.66
CA ASN A 185 1.55 2.99 -4.78
C ASN A 185 2.27 2.74 -6.11
N THR A 186 1.61 3.08 -7.22
CA THR A 186 2.11 2.89 -8.59
C THR A 186 2.60 4.19 -9.25
N ALA A 187 2.47 5.31 -8.54
CA ALA A 187 2.75 6.63 -9.07
C ALA A 187 4.27 6.90 -9.20
N GLN A 188 4.63 7.74 -10.16
CA GLN A 188 6.01 7.97 -10.60
C GLN A 188 6.43 9.41 -10.38
N GLU A 189 7.71 9.64 -10.07
CA GLU A 189 8.21 10.97 -9.72
C GLU A 189 8.27 11.96 -10.89
N PHE A 190 8.33 11.48 -12.14
CA PHE A 190 8.64 12.33 -13.30
C PHE A 190 7.58 13.39 -13.63
N ASP A 191 6.33 13.19 -13.18
CA ASP A 191 5.22 14.12 -13.42
C ASP A 191 5.12 15.23 -12.36
N GLY A 192 6.00 15.22 -11.35
CA GLY A 192 6.02 16.19 -10.27
C GLY A 192 4.81 16.12 -9.33
N SER A 193 4.06 15.01 -9.34
CA SER A 193 2.91 14.82 -8.46
C SER A 193 3.32 14.41 -7.03
N ASP A 194 2.57 14.88 -6.04
CA ASP A 194 2.71 14.46 -4.63
C ASP A 194 2.47 12.94 -4.46
N ALA A 195 1.61 12.34 -5.30
CA ALA A 195 1.40 10.89 -5.34
C ALA A 195 2.66 10.12 -5.80
N GLY A 196 3.36 10.68 -6.78
CA GLY A 196 4.58 10.13 -7.38
C GLY A 196 5.84 10.34 -6.56
N ALA A 197 5.83 11.35 -5.68
CA ALA A 197 6.95 11.73 -4.83
C ALA A 197 7.58 10.54 -4.08
N ARG A 198 8.91 10.54 -4.00
CA ARG A 198 9.64 9.60 -3.16
C ARG A 198 9.55 10.05 -1.69
N PRO A 199 9.65 9.14 -0.72
CA PRO A 199 9.63 9.53 0.70
C PRO A 199 10.71 10.55 1.07
N ASP A 200 11.84 10.56 0.36
CA ASP A 200 12.91 11.56 0.52
C ASP A 200 12.43 13.01 0.26
N GLU A 201 11.47 13.19 -0.66
CA GLU A 201 10.84 14.50 -0.86
C GLU A 201 10.10 14.94 0.40
N ALA A 202 9.36 14.04 1.06
CA ALA A 202 8.66 14.33 2.31
C ALA A 202 9.62 14.64 3.48
N VAL A 203 10.85 14.12 3.47
CA VAL A 203 11.91 14.50 4.44
C VAL A 203 12.29 15.96 4.27
N SER A 204 12.42 16.47 3.04
CA SER A 204 12.77 17.87 2.78
C SER A 204 11.78 18.88 3.38
N TRP A 205 10.51 18.49 3.47
CA TRP A 205 9.43 19.29 4.07
C TRP A 205 9.26 19.07 5.58
N GLY A 206 10.06 18.19 6.19
CA GLY A 206 9.93 17.81 7.60
C GLY A 206 8.70 16.95 7.92
N LYS A 207 8.03 16.38 6.91
CA LYS A 207 6.89 15.46 7.08
C LYS A 207 7.34 14.07 7.52
N ILE A 208 8.54 13.66 7.12
CA ILE A 208 9.24 12.46 7.59
C ILE A 208 10.50 12.90 8.33
N ARG A 209 10.81 12.25 9.45
CA ARG A 209 12.02 12.56 10.23
C ARG A 209 13.29 12.22 9.43
N MET A 210 14.36 12.99 9.61
CA MET A 210 15.64 12.77 8.94
C MET A 210 16.31 11.43 9.31
N ASP A 211 15.99 10.86 10.47
CA ASP A 211 16.50 9.58 10.96
C ASP A 211 15.56 8.39 10.67
N ALA A 212 14.45 8.62 9.94
CA ALA A 212 13.53 7.56 9.56
C ALA A 212 14.08 6.73 8.39
N ASN A 213 13.63 5.47 8.28
CA ASN A 213 13.94 4.58 7.17
C ASN A 213 12.68 4.35 6.30
N PRO A 214 12.16 5.37 5.59
CA PRO A 214 10.91 5.22 4.86
C PRO A 214 11.08 4.27 3.67
N VAL A 215 10.08 3.44 3.45
CA VAL A 215 10.06 2.46 2.35
C VAL A 215 8.89 2.77 1.42
N LYS A 216 9.17 2.80 0.11
CA LYS A 216 8.16 2.88 -0.95
C LYS A 216 8.22 1.63 -1.81
N VAL A 217 7.11 0.88 -1.82
CA VAL A 217 6.95 -0.28 -2.70
C VAL A 217 6.18 0.16 -3.94
N TYR A 218 6.83 0.09 -5.10
CA TYR A 218 6.21 0.40 -6.40
C TYR A 218 5.49 -0.84 -6.92
N ALA A 219 4.23 -1.01 -6.50
CA ALA A 219 3.40 -2.14 -6.90
C ALA A 219 1.92 -1.80 -6.79
N ASP A 220 1.08 -2.56 -7.48
CA ASP A 220 -0.35 -2.57 -7.21
C ASP A 220 -0.59 -3.16 -5.81
N ALA A 221 -1.24 -2.38 -4.94
CA ALA A 221 -1.49 -2.78 -3.56
C ALA A 221 -2.29 -4.09 -3.45
N THR A 222 -3.16 -4.40 -4.43
CA THR A 222 -3.94 -5.65 -4.43
C THR A 222 -3.06 -6.90 -4.50
N LEU A 223 -1.85 -6.80 -5.05
CA LEU A 223 -0.89 -7.90 -5.13
C LEU A 223 -0.05 -8.02 -3.85
N VAL A 224 0.42 -6.90 -3.30
CA VAL A 224 1.44 -6.91 -2.25
C VAL A 224 0.87 -6.74 -0.84
N PHE A 225 -0.24 -6.04 -0.67
CA PHE A 225 -0.81 -5.76 0.64
C PHE A 225 -1.31 -7.02 1.37
N PRO A 226 -2.01 -7.97 0.73
CA PRO A 226 -2.40 -9.22 1.40
C PRO A 226 -1.19 -10.02 1.91
N LEU A 227 -0.10 -10.05 1.13
CA LEU A 227 1.15 -10.70 1.55
C LEU A 227 1.79 -9.96 2.72
N LEU A 228 1.81 -8.63 2.68
CA LEU A 228 2.32 -7.80 3.77
C LEU A 228 1.57 -8.07 5.07
N VAL A 229 0.24 -8.13 5.04
CA VAL A 229 -0.61 -8.50 6.18
C VAL A 229 -0.26 -9.90 6.71
N ALA A 230 -0.09 -10.87 5.81
CA ALA A 230 0.27 -12.25 6.18
C ALA A 230 1.64 -12.37 6.89
N GLN A 231 2.58 -11.47 6.59
CA GLN A 231 3.92 -11.45 7.18
C GLN A 231 4.05 -10.49 8.38
N THR A 232 2.98 -9.77 8.74
CA THR A 232 3.01 -8.74 9.79
C THR A 232 1.85 -8.92 10.77
N PHE A 233 0.72 -8.25 10.52
CA PHE A 233 -0.45 -8.23 11.39
C PHE A 233 -0.98 -9.64 11.71
N ALA A 234 -1.02 -10.54 10.72
CA ALA A 234 -1.52 -11.90 10.91
C ALA A 234 -0.63 -12.72 11.86
N GLN A 235 0.69 -12.52 11.83
CA GLN A 235 1.65 -13.21 12.72
C GLN A 235 1.49 -12.78 14.18
N ARG A 236 1.06 -11.53 14.39
CA ARG A 236 0.90 -10.92 15.72
C ARG A 236 -0.55 -10.94 16.22
N HIS A 237 -1.45 -11.66 15.55
CA HIS A 237 -2.87 -11.70 15.90
C HIS A 237 -3.11 -12.03 17.39
N THR A 238 -2.34 -12.97 17.94
CA THR A 238 -2.40 -13.35 19.36
C THR A 238 -2.02 -12.21 20.30
N ASP A 239 -1.00 -11.43 19.95
CA ASP A 239 -0.53 -10.27 20.73
C ASP A 239 -1.61 -9.20 20.84
N PHE A 240 -2.37 -8.99 19.77
CA PHE A 240 -3.49 -8.05 19.73
C PHE A 240 -4.70 -8.57 20.50
N THR A 241 -5.02 -9.87 20.41
CA THR A 241 -6.18 -10.45 21.13
C THR A 241 -5.97 -10.53 22.65
N ASN A 242 -4.73 -10.71 23.12
CA ASN A 242 -4.44 -10.73 24.55
C ASN A 242 -4.43 -9.32 25.16
N LYS A 243 -3.96 -8.30 24.44
CA LYS A 243 -4.05 -6.90 24.90
C LYS A 243 -5.48 -6.39 25.08
N GLN A 244 -6.45 -6.88 24.29
CA GLN A 244 -7.86 -6.52 24.47
C GLN A 244 -8.47 -7.08 25.77
N LYS A 245 -8.06 -8.28 26.21
CA LYS A 245 -8.55 -8.85 27.47
C LYS A 245 -8.06 -8.10 28.72
N ASP A 246 -6.92 -7.43 28.63
CA ASP A 246 -6.33 -6.66 29.73
C ASP A 246 -6.81 -5.19 29.76
N GLN A 247 -7.60 -4.76 28.76
CA GLN A 247 -8.10 -3.38 28.61
C GLN A 247 -9.62 -3.22 28.73
N ASP A 248 -10.38 -4.32 28.85
CA ASP A 248 -11.79 -4.30 29.26
C ASP A 248 -11.88 -4.45 30.79
N PRO A 249 -12.39 -3.45 31.55
CA PRO A 249 -12.80 -3.64 32.94
C PRO A 249 -14.10 -4.46 33.08
#